data_AF-A0A840Q4J3-F1
#
_entry.id   AF-A0A840Q4J3-F1
#
_cell.length_a   1.000
_cell.length_b   1.000
_cell.length_c   1.000
_cell.angle_alpha   90.00
_cell.angle_beta   90.00
_cell.angle_gamma   90.00
#
_symmetry.space_group_name_H-M   'P 1'
#
loop_
_entity.id
_entity.type
_entity.pdbx_description
1 polymer ?
#
loop_
_entity_poly.entity_id
_entity_poly.type
_entity_poly.pdbx_seq_one_letter_code
_entity_poly.pdbx_strand_id
1 'polypeptide(L)'
;MAGVEEVRMEIALANEKAREGIAALQHVVHVLGEAQKTLGTATHGTTQDEILQASGLLAQAAQSTTELQGTISASIETSESYAGRL
;
A
#
# COMPACT_ATOMS: atom_id res chain seq x y z
N MET A 1 21.63 3.79 -28.04
CA MET A 1 20.96 4.91 -27.36
C MET A 1 19.51 4.53 -27.32
N ALA A 2 18.95 4.29 -26.13
CA ALA A 2 17.53 3.99 -26.02
C ALA A 2 16.75 5.16 -26.63
N GLY A 3 15.80 4.86 -27.52
CA GLY A 3 14.98 5.89 -28.13
C GLY A 3 14.10 6.56 -27.06
N VAL A 4 13.70 7.81 -27.28
CA VAL A 4 12.74 8.51 -26.40
C VAL A 4 11.47 7.67 -26.17
N GLU A 5 11.03 6.95 -27.19
CA GLU A 5 9.89 6.03 -27.13
C GLU A 5 10.13 4.81 -26.22
N GLU A 6 11.34 4.27 -26.22
CA GLU A 6 11.73 3.14 -25.36
C GLU A 6 11.70 3.55 -23.89
N VAL A 7 12.19 4.75 -23.57
CA VAL A 7 12.14 5.30 -22.21
C VAL A 7 10.70 5.52 -21.75
N ARG A 8 9.82 6.05 -22.62
CA ARG A 8 8.39 6.22 -22.29
C ARG A 8 7.71 4.88 -22.03
N MET A 9 8.00 3.87 -22.84
CA MET A 9 7.47 2.52 -22.64
C MET A 9 7.94 1.88 -21.33
N GLU A 10 9.23 2.00 -20.99
CA GLU A 10 9.77 1.46 -19.75
C GLU A 10 9.17 2.16 -18.51
N ILE A 11 8.95 3.48 -18.57
CA ILE A 11 8.26 4.22 -17.51
C ILE A 11 6.82 3.73 -17.37
N ALA A 12 6.10 3.55 -18.49
CA ALA A 12 4.74 3.03 -18.45
C ALA A 12 4.68 1.64 -17.82
N LEU A 13 5.63 0.75 -18.15
CA LEU A 13 5.73 -0.59 -17.55
C LEU A 13 6.04 -0.53 -16.05
N ALA A 14 6.96 0.34 -15.63
CA ALA A 14 7.29 0.53 -14.22
C ALA A 14 6.07 1.04 -13.42
N ASN A 15 5.33 1.99 -13.99
CA ASN A 15 4.12 2.53 -13.38
C ASN A 15 3.00 1.49 -13.30
N GLU A 16 2.84 0.62 -14.29
CA GLU A 16 1.87 -0.48 -14.24
C GLU A 16 2.17 -1.43 -13.07
N LYS A 17 3.42 -1.85 -12.92
CA LYS A 17 3.85 -2.67 -11.78
C LYS A 17 3.64 -1.97 -10.44
N ALA A 18 3.86 -0.65 -10.38
CA ALA A 18 3.59 0.13 -9.19
C ALA A 18 2.08 0.17 -8.86
N ARG A 19 1.20 0.26 -9.86
CA ARG A 19 -0.27 0.17 -9.69
C ARG A 19 -0.72 -1.21 -9.23
N GLU A 20 -0.13 -2.29 -9.76
CA GLU A 20 -0.33 -3.65 -9.23
C GLU A 20 0.05 -3.75 -7.75
N GLY A 21 1.19 -3.14 -7.37
CA GLY A 21 1.62 -3.03 -5.98
C GLY A 21 0.60 -2.31 -5.09
N ILE A 22 0.04 -1.18 -5.55
CA ILE A 22 -1.03 -0.47 -4.84
C ILE A 22 -2.25 -1.35 -4.62
N ALA A 23 -2.69 -2.10 -5.63
CA ALA A 23 -3.82 -3.01 -5.50
C ALA A 23 -3.55 -4.12 -4.46
N ALA A 24 -2.33 -4.67 -4.42
CA ALA A 24 -1.93 -5.62 -3.40
C ALA A 24 -1.93 -4.98 -1.99
N LEU A 25 -1.47 -3.74 -1.84
CA LEU A 25 -1.50 -3.03 -0.57
C LEU A 25 -2.93 -2.72 -0.11
N GLN A 26 -3.85 -2.41 -1.02
CA GLN A 26 -5.27 -2.25 -0.69
C GLN A 26 -5.87 -3.54 -0.14
N HIS A 27 -5.52 -4.68 -0.74
CA HIS A 27 -5.88 -5.99 -0.21
C HIS A 27 -5.29 -6.25 1.19
N VAL A 28 -4.03 -5.87 1.43
CA VAL A 28 -3.42 -5.96 2.76
C VAL A 28 -4.19 -5.15 3.80
N VAL A 29 -4.55 -3.90 3.50
CA VAL A 29 -5.36 -3.06 4.42
C VAL A 29 -6.70 -3.73 4.74
N HIS A 30 -7.35 -4.33 3.73
CA HIS A 30 -8.60 -5.06 3.94
C HIS A 30 -8.42 -6.24 4.90
N VAL A 31 -7.43 -7.11 4.65
CA VAL A 31 -7.14 -8.28 5.50
C VAL A 31 -6.75 -7.87 6.92
N LEU A 32 -6.01 -6.76 7.09
CA LEU A 32 -5.69 -6.23 8.42
C LEU A 32 -6.94 -5.79 9.19
N GLY A 33 -7.91 -5.16 8.51
CA GLY A 33 -9.20 -4.81 9.11
C GLY A 33 -10.01 -6.04 9.54
N GLU A 34 -10.01 -7.11 8.73
CA GLU A 34 -10.62 -8.38 9.10
C GLU A 34 -9.94 -9.04 10.30
N ALA A 35 -8.60 -8.98 10.35
CA ALA A 35 -7.83 -9.47 11.49
C ALA A 35 -8.17 -8.71 12.77
N GLN A 36 -8.30 -7.39 12.72
CA GLN A 36 -8.74 -6.58 13.87
C GLN A 36 -10.13 -6.97 14.36
N LYS A 37 -11.09 -7.14 13.44
CA LYS A 37 -12.45 -7.57 13.79
C LYS A 37 -12.45 -8.95 14.43
N THR A 38 -11.67 -9.88 13.87
CA THR A 38 -11.55 -11.25 14.38
C THR A 38 -10.92 -11.26 15.76
N LEU A 39 -9.84 -10.50 15.95
CA LEU A 39 -9.17 -10.35 17.24
C LEU A 39 -10.11 -9.75 18.29
N GLY A 40 -10.81 -8.65 17.98
CA GLY A 40 -11.77 -8.05 18.89
C GLY A 40 -12.95 -8.96 19.28
N THR A 41 -13.35 -9.87 18.38
CA THR A 41 -14.36 -10.89 18.67
C THR A 41 -13.80 -11.98 19.58
N ALA A 42 -12.59 -12.47 19.28
CA ALA A 42 -11.92 -13.53 20.06
C ALA A 42 -11.60 -13.11 21.49
N THR A 43 -11.40 -11.81 21.71
CA THR A 43 -11.01 -11.27 23.02
C THR A 43 -12.14 -10.54 23.73
N HIS A 44 -13.38 -10.70 23.25
CA HIS A 44 -14.55 -10.11 23.87
C HIS A 44 -14.70 -10.63 25.31
N GLY A 45 -14.68 -9.70 26.28
CA GLY A 45 -14.69 -10.02 27.72
C GLY A 45 -13.32 -10.22 28.36
N THR A 46 -12.23 -10.04 27.61
CA THR A 46 -10.85 -10.13 28.12
C THR A 46 -10.25 -8.73 28.24
N THR A 47 -9.62 -8.40 29.37
CA THR A 47 -8.94 -7.11 29.60
C THR A 47 -7.41 -7.25 29.56
N GLN A 48 -6.88 -8.18 28.75
CA GLN A 48 -5.44 -8.38 28.63
C GLN A 48 -4.80 -7.27 27.79
N ASP A 49 -3.74 -6.66 28.33
CA ASP A 49 -3.00 -5.58 27.71
C ASP A 49 -2.33 -6.01 26.39
N GLU A 50 -1.91 -7.28 26.27
CA GLU A 50 -1.27 -7.83 25.08
C GLU A 50 -2.19 -7.79 23.85
N ILE A 51 -3.50 -7.97 24.07
CA ILE A 51 -4.50 -7.94 23.01
C ILE A 51 -4.76 -6.52 22.54
N LEU A 52 -4.84 -5.58 23.46
CA LEU A 52 -4.96 -4.16 23.14
C LEU A 52 -3.74 -3.70 22.34
N GLN A 53 -2.54 -4.14 22.75
CA GLN A 53 -1.32 -3.89 22.01
C GLN A 53 -1.35 -4.51 20.61
N ALA A 54 -1.76 -5.77 20.46
CA ALA A 54 -1.87 -6.43 19.17
C ALA A 54 -2.84 -5.72 18.22
N SER A 55 -4.01 -5.30 18.71
CA SER A 55 -4.98 -4.50 17.95
C SER A 55 -4.40 -3.16 17.49
N GLY A 56 -3.65 -2.48 18.37
CA GLY A 56 -2.94 -1.25 18.05
C GLY A 56 -1.85 -1.43 16.98
N LEU A 57 -1.10 -2.53 17.04
CA LEU A 57 -0.09 -2.88 16.02
C LEU A 57 -0.73 -3.15 14.65
N LEU A 58 -1.89 -3.82 14.61
CA LEU A 58 -2.65 -4.01 13.36
C LEU A 58 -3.14 -2.67 12.79
N ALA A 59 -3.59 -1.74 13.64
CA ALA A 59 -4.01 -0.40 13.21
C ALA A 59 -2.83 0.38 12.62
N GLN A 60 -1.67 0.32 13.29
CA GLN A 60 -0.45 0.96 12.84
C GLN A 60 0.02 0.39 11.49
N ALA A 61 -0.05 -0.93 11.32
CA ALA A 61 0.28 -1.59 10.06
C ALA A 61 -0.64 -1.13 8.91
N ALA A 62 -1.95 -1.01 9.16
CA ALA A 62 -2.90 -0.52 8.16
C ALA A 62 -2.62 0.95 7.75
N GLN A 63 -2.30 1.79 8.73
CA GLN A 63 -1.92 3.19 8.50
C GLN A 63 -0.63 3.28 7.68
N SER A 64 0.43 2.56 8.07
CA SER A 64 1.70 2.55 7.34
C SER A 64 1.54 2.03 5.90
N THR A 65 0.67 1.04 5.69
CA THR A 65 0.33 0.52 4.36
C THR A 65 -0.33 1.60 3.49
N THR A 66 -1.18 2.43 4.08
CA THR A 66 -1.85 3.54 3.38
C THR A 66 -0.85 4.65 2.99
N GLU A 67 0.09 4.96 3.88
CA GLU A 67 1.18 5.91 3.60
C GLU A 67 2.09 5.39 2.47
N LEU A 68 2.36 4.09 2.45
CA LEU A 68 3.13 3.46 1.37
C LEU A 68 2.40 3.57 0.02
N GLN A 69 1.08 3.35 -0.01
CA GLN A 69 0.27 3.57 -1.21
C GLN A 69 0.39 5.02 -1.72
N GLY A 70 0.31 6.00 -0.82
CA GLY A 70 0.48 7.41 -1.18
C GLY A 70 1.86 7.71 -1.77
N THR A 71 2.91 7.13 -1.21
CA THR A 71 4.29 7.29 -1.70
C THR A 71 4.48 6.69 -3.09
N ILE A 72 3.89 5.51 -3.34
CA ILE A 72 3.93 4.87 -4.67
C ILE A 72 3.14 5.68 -5.69
N SER A 73 1.95 6.18 -5.34
CA SER A 73 1.15 7.05 -6.21
C SER A 73 1.90 8.32 -6.60
N ALA A 74 2.54 8.99 -5.64
CA ALA A 74 3.36 10.17 -5.91
C ALA A 74 4.56 9.86 -6.83
N SER A 75 5.16 8.67 -6.69
CA SER A 75 6.22 8.21 -7.59
C SER A 75 5.70 7.99 -9.01
N ILE A 76 4.50 7.41 -9.18
CA ILE A 76 3.87 7.22 -10.49
C ILE A 76 3.65 8.59 -11.14
N GLU A 77 3.01 9.53 -10.44
CA GLU A 77 2.73 10.88 -10.96
C GLU A 77 4.01 11.62 -11.39
N THR A 78 5.07 11.50 -10.59
CA THR A 78 6.38 12.11 -10.91
C THR A 78 6.98 11.50 -12.18
N SER A 79 6.93 10.18 -12.32
CA SER A 79 7.42 9.46 -13.49
C SER A 79 6.59 9.75 -14.75
N GLU A 80 5.25 9.83 -14.63
CA GLU A 80 4.35 10.18 -15.73
C GLU A 80 4.58 11.62 -16.22
N SER A 81 4.77 12.56 -15.28
CA SER A 81 5.12 13.95 -15.60
C SER A 81 6.43 14.05 -16.39
N TYR A 82 7.44 13.25 -16.02
CA TYR A 82 8.68 13.17 -16.79
C TYR A 82 8.46 12.59 -18.19
N ALA A 83 7.75 11.45 -18.30
CA ALA A 83 7.46 10.80 -19.58
C ALA A 83 6.67 11.70 -20.54
N GLY A 84 5.76 12.54 -20.03
CA GLY A 84 5.01 13.50 -20.84
C GLY A 84 5.82 14.70 -21.34
N ARG A 85 7.01 14.96 -20.76
CA ARG A 85 7.93 16.04 -21.15
C ARG A 85 9.05 15.59 -22.09
N LEU A 86 9.36 14.29 -22.09
CA LEU A 86 10.07 13.63 -23.19
C LEU A 86 9.28 13.80 -24.48
#